data_AF-A0A836F3R2-F1
#
_entry.id   AF-A0A836F3R2-F1
#
_cell.length_a   1.000
_cell.length_b   1.000
_cell.length_c   1.000
_cell.angle_alpha   90.00
_cell.angle_beta   90.00
_cell.angle_gamma   90.00
#
_symmetry.space_group_name_H-M   'P 1'
#
loop_
_entity.id
_entity.type
_entity.pdbx_description
1 polymer ?
#
loop_
_entity_poly.entity_id
_entity_poly.type
_entity_poly.pdbx_seq_one_letter_code
_entity_poly.pdbx_strand_id
1 'polypeptide(L)'
;MDMCMWLVKNTASSIAPNAAAWTHAMISSHRALPGASILGAAVSGATRGSSYSKDRCFTLLVIDDQNTDWSKYFRGRRLHGDYEIRVEQAEFRELSLTASEAGTVVSMAVYRNGTKVIRSFKPDFVLIRQNLRDAGEDYKNLLLGLMYGGVPSVNNLTAIYNFQDKPWVFAHLLGLQRRLGKDNFPLIEQSYYPNHREMVSEVN
;
A
#
# COMPACT_ATOMS: atom_id res chain seq x y z
N MET A 1 15.06 -6.51 -8.31
CA MET A 1 14.61 -5.11 -8.47
C MET A 1 13.22 -5.16 -9.08
N ASP A 2 12.20 -5.19 -8.21
CA ASP A 2 10.82 -5.51 -8.60
C ASP A 2 10.25 -4.48 -9.58
N MET A 3 9.47 -4.96 -10.55
CA MET A 3 8.67 -4.16 -11.48
C MET A 3 7.77 -3.14 -10.76
N CYS A 4 7.40 -3.43 -9.51
CA CYS A 4 6.71 -2.53 -8.59
C CYS A 4 7.53 -1.27 -8.27
N MET A 5 8.85 -1.39 -8.11
CA MET A 5 9.77 -0.27 -7.84
C MET A 5 10.00 0.63 -9.07
N TRP A 6 9.82 0.11 -10.29
CA TRP A 6 9.85 0.93 -11.51
C TRP A 6 8.57 1.79 -11.63
N LEU A 7 7.40 1.21 -11.33
CA LEU A 7 6.12 1.93 -11.33
C LEU A 7 6.06 3.04 -10.27
N VAL A 8 6.57 2.78 -9.06
CA VAL A 8 6.64 3.80 -7.98
C VAL A 8 7.54 4.98 -8.37
N LYS A 9 8.65 4.73 -9.09
CA LYS A 9 9.57 5.79 -9.54
C LYS A 9 9.00 6.64 -10.69
N ASN A 10 8.09 6.09 -11.50
CA ASN A 10 7.58 6.74 -12.72
C ASN A 10 6.13 7.24 -12.66
N THR A 11 5.38 7.03 -11.56
CA THR A 11 3.99 7.53 -11.43
C THR A 11 3.74 8.55 -10.32
N ALA A 12 4.77 8.99 -9.59
CA ALA A 12 4.63 10.03 -8.58
C ALA A 12 4.81 11.44 -9.16
N SER A 13 3.82 11.97 -9.89
CA SER A 13 3.79 13.42 -10.16
C SER A 13 2.41 14.07 -10.27
N SER A 14 1.32 13.37 -9.93
CA SER A 14 0.04 14.06 -9.76
C SER A 14 -0.75 13.45 -8.62
N ILE A 15 -1.35 14.35 -7.82
CA ILE A 15 -2.39 14.12 -6.80
C ILE A 15 -1.84 14.13 -5.35
N ALA A 16 -2.38 15.10 -4.60
CA ALA A 16 -2.16 15.49 -3.20
C ALA A 16 -0.90 16.35 -2.90
N PRO A 17 -1.05 17.53 -2.26
CA PRO A 17 0.05 18.45 -1.94
C PRO A 17 1.13 17.87 -1.00
N ASN A 18 0.92 16.68 -0.44
CA ASN A 18 1.85 15.97 0.45
C ASN A 18 2.28 14.57 -0.07
N ALA A 19 1.84 14.13 -1.25
CA ALA A 19 2.13 12.77 -1.75
C ALA A 19 3.63 12.49 -1.86
N ALA A 20 4.42 13.47 -2.29
CA ALA A 20 5.88 13.35 -2.38
C ALA A 20 6.55 13.06 -1.01
N ALA A 21 6.06 13.68 0.07
CA ALA A 21 6.58 13.46 1.42
C ALA A 21 6.29 12.04 1.91
N TRP A 22 5.09 11.52 1.63
CA TRP A 22 4.70 10.15 1.92
C TRP A 22 5.52 9.14 1.10
N THR A 23 5.66 9.35 -0.20
CA THR A 23 6.50 8.50 -1.06
C THR A 23 7.95 8.48 -0.57
N HIS A 24 8.51 9.63 -0.21
CA HIS A 24 9.86 9.71 0.33
C HIS A 24 9.99 8.98 1.68
N ALA A 25 9.03 9.16 2.60
CA ALA A 25 9.01 8.45 3.87
C ALA A 25 8.99 6.93 3.66
N MET A 26 8.12 6.42 2.77
CA MET A 26 8.02 5.00 2.44
C MET A 26 9.31 4.44 1.80
N ILE A 27 9.90 5.16 0.84
CA ILE A 27 11.16 4.75 0.21
C ILE A 27 12.29 4.70 1.24
N SER A 28 12.34 5.67 2.15
CA SER A 28 13.36 5.70 3.21
C SER A 28 13.21 4.56 4.22
N SER A 29 11.98 4.13 4.50
CA SER A 29 11.67 2.98 5.36
C SER A 29 12.15 1.66 4.74
N HIS A 30 12.03 1.49 3.42
CA HIS A 30 12.46 0.28 2.71
C HIS A 30 13.98 0.12 2.56
N ARG A 31 14.77 1.21 2.68
CA ARG A 31 16.25 1.12 2.62
C ARG A 31 16.88 0.53 3.88
N ALA A 32 16.11 0.29 4.94
CA ALA A 32 16.57 -0.44 6.12
C ALA A 32 16.35 -1.95 5.91
N LEU A 33 17.32 -2.65 5.33
CA LEU A 33 17.40 -4.12 5.29
C LEU A 33 18.77 -4.60 5.85
N PRO A 34 18.86 -5.85 6.34
CA PRO A 34 19.34 -6.15 7.68
C PRO A 34 20.84 -6.40 7.75
N GLY A 35 21.51 -5.70 8.68
CA GLY A 35 22.92 -5.89 8.95
C GLY A 35 23.45 -4.78 9.85
N ALA A 36 23.02 -4.73 11.09
CA ALA A 36 23.73 -3.98 12.12
C ALA A 36 23.54 -4.71 13.44
N SER A 37 24.53 -5.54 13.74
CA SER A 37 24.75 -6.14 15.05
C SER A 37 24.69 -5.09 16.14
N ILE A 38 23.99 -5.45 17.22
CA ILE A 38 24.11 -4.86 18.54
C ILE A 38 25.59 -4.72 18.93
N LEU A 39 26.00 -3.54 19.42
CA LEU A 39 26.91 -3.32 20.56
C LEU A 39 27.17 -1.81 20.77
N GLY A 40 26.67 -1.31 21.91
CA GLY A 40 27.34 -0.34 22.77
C GLY A 40 27.61 1.09 22.27
N ALA A 41 26.70 2.01 22.56
CA ALA A 41 27.07 3.37 22.95
C ALA A 41 26.05 3.97 23.93
N ALA A 42 26.56 4.17 25.14
CA ALA A 42 26.11 4.95 26.29
C ALA A 42 24.70 5.57 26.33
N VAL A 43 24.03 5.29 27.46
CA VAL A 43 22.95 6.06 28.06
C VAL A 43 23.33 7.53 28.24
N SER A 44 22.48 8.44 27.75
CA SER A 44 22.41 9.82 28.24
C SER A 44 21.03 10.42 27.95
N GLY A 45 20.38 10.88 29.01
CA GLY A 45 19.43 11.99 28.93
C GLY A 45 17.98 11.61 28.69
N ALA A 46 17.24 11.43 29.78
CA ALA A 46 15.79 11.53 29.79
C ALA A 46 15.33 12.91 29.27
N THR A 47 14.49 12.93 28.24
CA THR A 47 13.51 14.00 28.05
C THR A 47 12.19 13.42 27.54
N ARG A 48 11.27 13.28 28.49
CA ARG A 48 9.82 13.49 28.38
C ARG A 48 9.13 12.84 27.19
N GLY A 49 8.28 11.84 27.49
CA GLY A 49 7.23 11.40 26.57
C GLY A 49 6.50 12.62 26.02
N SER A 50 6.67 12.83 24.72
CA SER A 50 5.92 13.85 23.98
C SER A 50 4.45 13.51 24.18
N SER A 51 3.74 14.40 24.87
CA SER A 51 2.29 14.35 24.97
C SER A 51 1.74 14.19 23.55
N TYR A 52 1.03 13.09 23.30
CA TYR A 52 0.35 12.82 22.03
C TYR A 52 -0.56 14.02 21.71
N SER A 53 -0.05 14.92 20.86
CA SER A 53 -0.79 16.11 20.46
C SER A 53 -1.65 15.70 19.27
N LYS A 54 -2.96 15.57 19.50
CA LYS A 54 -3.94 15.11 18.50
C LYS A 54 -3.91 15.95 17.21
N ASP A 55 -3.37 17.18 17.29
CA ASP A 55 -3.29 18.13 16.19
C ASP A 55 -1.98 18.04 15.37
N ARG A 56 -1.04 17.16 15.72
CA ARG A 56 0.25 17.00 15.02
C ARG A 56 0.62 15.55 14.71
N CYS A 57 -0.37 14.77 14.28
CA CYS A 57 -0.18 13.36 13.96
C CYS A 57 -0.86 13.02 12.63
N PHE A 58 -0.14 12.35 11.74
CA PHE A 58 -0.70 11.73 10.54
C PHE A 58 -0.94 10.25 10.79
N THR A 59 -2.11 9.75 10.42
CA THR A 59 -2.49 8.35 10.53
C THR A 59 -2.23 7.64 9.21
N LEU A 60 -1.25 6.74 9.21
CA LEU A 60 -0.96 5.85 8.09
C LEU A 60 -1.67 4.51 8.33
N LEU A 61 -2.65 4.18 7.49
CA LEU A 61 -3.20 2.83 7.42
C LEU A 61 -2.28 1.95 6.58
N VAL A 62 -1.81 0.83 7.14
CA VAL A 62 -1.09 -0.19 6.40
C VAL A 62 -1.99 -1.43 6.29
N ILE A 63 -2.34 -1.79 5.06
CA ILE A 63 -3.12 -2.99 4.77
C ILE A 63 -2.16 -4.11 4.40
N ASP A 64 -1.80 -4.92 5.39
CA ASP A 64 -0.83 -6.00 5.30
C ASP A 64 -1.06 -7.04 6.39
N ASP A 65 -0.42 -8.20 6.27
CA ASP A 65 -0.40 -9.21 7.33
C ASP A 65 0.41 -8.76 8.56
N GLN A 66 0.39 -9.59 9.62
CA GLN A 66 1.12 -9.30 10.87
C GLN A 66 2.58 -9.80 10.86
N ASN A 67 3.08 -10.37 9.75
CA ASN A 67 4.46 -10.86 9.67
C ASN A 67 5.47 -9.70 9.62
N THR A 68 5.04 -8.53 9.12
CA THR A 68 5.87 -7.32 9.05
C THR A 68 5.36 -6.26 10.02
N ASP A 69 6.16 -5.91 11.04
CA ASP A 69 5.84 -4.79 11.94
C ASP A 69 6.18 -3.44 11.28
N TRP A 70 5.20 -2.83 10.61
CA TRP A 70 5.38 -1.54 9.94
C TRP A 70 5.60 -0.39 10.92
N SER A 71 5.06 -0.48 12.15
CA SER A 71 5.25 0.54 13.18
C SER A 71 6.72 0.71 13.53
N LYS A 72 7.50 -0.37 13.49
CA LYS A 72 8.96 -0.33 13.69
C LYS A 72 9.68 0.51 12.63
N TYR A 73 9.29 0.42 11.36
CA TYR A 73 9.96 1.14 10.26
C TYR A 73 9.65 2.63 10.25
N PHE A 74 8.45 3.02 10.73
CA PHE A 74 8.04 4.42 10.85
C PHE A 74 8.35 5.04 12.22
N ARG A 75 8.88 4.27 13.18
CA ARG A 75 9.24 4.79 14.50
C ARG A 75 10.26 5.92 14.38
N GLY A 76 9.95 7.06 15.01
CA GLY A 76 10.80 8.25 15.00
C GLY A 76 10.85 8.99 13.65
N ARG A 77 10.12 8.52 12.63
CA ARG A 77 9.93 9.25 11.38
C ARG A 77 8.88 10.34 11.59
N ARG A 78 9.13 11.50 10.97
CA ARG A 78 8.25 12.66 11.04
C ARG A 78 7.99 13.22 9.64
N LEU A 79 6.77 13.70 9.42
CA LEU A 79 6.42 14.45 8.23
C LEU A 79 6.55 15.94 8.52
N HIS A 80 7.09 16.69 7.56
CA HIS A 80 7.33 18.14 7.68
C HIS A 80 8.07 18.54 8.98
N GLY A 81 8.99 17.69 9.45
CA GLY A 81 9.80 17.91 10.66
C GLY A 81 9.09 17.63 11.98
N ASP A 82 7.80 17.95 12.08
CA ASP A 82 7.10 18.04 13.37
C ASP A 82 5.90 17.10 13.52
N TYR A 83 5.39 16.50 12.44
CA TYR A 83 4.23 15.64 12.51
C TYR A 83 4.64 14.18 12.72
N GLU A 84 4.14 13.58 13.80
CA GLU A 84 4.36 12.17 14.07
C GLU A 84 3.53 11.29 13.13
N ILE A 85 4.04 10.10 12.81
CA ILE A 85 3.33 9.11 12.00
C ILE A 85 2.77 8.03 12.93
N ARG A 86 1.45 7.99 13.06
CA ARG A 86 0.73 6.90 13.73
C ARG A 86 0.41 5.82 12.72
N VAL A 87 1.00 4.65 12.90
CA VAL A 87 0.74 3.48 12.06
C VAL A 87 -0.44 2.70 12.63
N GLU A 88 -1.43 2.47 11.78
CA GLU A 88 -2.57 1.59 12.01
C GLU A 88 -2.45 0.43 11.02
N GLN A 89 -2.27 -0.80 11.50
CA GLN A 89 -2.01 -1.96 10.65
C GLN A 89 -3.08 -3.03 10.82
N ALA A 90 -3.63 -3.52 9.71
CA ALA A 90 -4.67 -4.54 9.66
C ALA A 90 -4.68 -5.28 8.33
N GLU A 91 -5.23 -6.49 8.29
CA GLU A 91 -5.60 -7.13 7.03
C GLU A 91 -6.95 -6.61 6.52
N PHE A 92 -7.23 -6.72 5.21
CA PHE A 92 -8.52 -6.33 4.63
C PHE A 92 -9.72 -6.97 5.34
N ARG A 93 -9.62 -8.25 5.72
CA ARG A 93 -10.69 -8.98 6.43
C ARG A 93 -11.05 -8.40 7.81
N GLU A 94 -10.16 -7.60 8.39
CA GLU A 94 -10.35 -6.99 9.71
C GLU A 94 -10.97 -5.58 9.61
N LEU A 95 -11.17 -5.08 8.37
CA LEU A 95 -11.60 -3.73 8.10
C LEU A 95 -13.03 -3.66 7.59
N SER A 96 -13.74 -2.63 8.05
CA SER A 96 -14.90 -2.07 7.38
C SER A 96 -14.74 -0.56 7.30
N LEU A 97 -15.52 0.10 6.45
CA LEU A 97 -15.43 1.54 6.32
C LEU A 97 -16.78 2.18 5.98
N THR A 98 -16.85 3.48 6.19
CA THR A 98 -17.90 4.36 5.65
C THR A 98 -17.22 5.56 5.02
N ALA A 99 -17.64 5.94 3.83
CA ALA A 99 -17.06 7.05 3.09
C ALA A 99 -18.12 8.09 2.76
N SER A 100 -17.75 9.36 2.85
CA SER A 100 -18.54 10.52 2.43
C SER A 100 -17.60 11.58 1.84
N GLU A 101 -18.15 12.71 1.39
CA GLU A 101 -17.35 13.87 0.95
C GLU A 101 -16.40 14.38 2.05
N ALA A 102 -16.72 14.13 3.32
CA ALA A 102 -15.86 14.48 4.45
C ALA A 102 -14.68 13.51 4.64
N GLY A 103 -14.59 12.43 3.86
CA GLY A 103 -13.52 11.42 3.89
C GLY A 103 -13.98 10.04 4.31
N THR A 104 -13.03 9.13 4.49
CA THR A 104 -13.29 7.73 4.88
C THR A 104 -13.04 7.53 6.37
N VAL A 105 -14.02 6.97 7.08
CA VAL A 105 -13.84 6.43 8.44
C VAL A 105 -13.65 4.92 8.32
N VAL A 106 -12.52 4.42 8.78
CA VAL A 106 -12.17 3.00 8.81
C VAL A 106 -12.42 2.47 10.21
N SER A 107 -13.12 1.35 10.30
CA SER A 107 -13.35 0.58 11.52
C SER A 107 -12.55 -0.71 11.45
N MET A 108 -11.66 -0.92 12.41
CA MET A 108 -10.81 -2.09 12.51
C MET A 108 -11.26 -2.95 13.68
N ALA A 109 -11.50 -4.24 13.42
CA ALA A 109 -11.82 -5.24 14.42
C ALA A 109 -10.56 -5.98 14.86
N VAL A 110 -10.23 -5.91 16.15
CA VAL A 110 -9.09 -6.62 16.75
C VAL A 110 -9.59 -7.53 17.85
N TYR A 111 -9.14 -8.79 17.89
CA TYR A 111 -9.42 -9.69 19.00
C TYR A 111 -8.35 -9.53 20.08
N ARG A 112 -8.77 -9.18 21.30
CA ARG A 112 -7.90 -9.10 22.48
C ARG A 112 -8.46 -10.01 23.56
N ASN A 113 -7.71 -11.03 23.95
CA ASN A 113 -8.12 -12.02 24.95
C ASN A 113 -9.52 -12.61 24.66
N GLY A 114 -9.78 -12.97 23.39
CA GLY A 114 -11.09 -13.49 22.95
C GLY A 114 -12.22 -12.46 22.81
N THR A 115 -12.00 -11.21 23.21
CA THR A 115 -12.99 -10.12 23.06
C THR A 115 -12.74 -9.35 21.77
N LYS A 116 -13.76 -9.22 20.92
CA LYS A 116 -13.72 -8.38 19.71
C LYS A 116 -13.83 -6.91 20.12
N VAL A 117 -12.76 -6.14 19.90
CA VAL A 117 -12.72 -4.69 20.10
C VAL A 117 -12.71 -4.02 18.73
N ILE A 118 -13.67 -3.13 18.49
CA ILE A 118 -13.75 -2.33 17.27
C ILE A 118 -13.28 -0.93 17.59
N ARG A 119 -12.35 -0.41 16.80
CA ARG A 119 -11.92 0.99 16.87
C ARG A 119 -11.99 1.64 15.50
N SER A 120 -12.39 2.91 15.48
CA SER A 120 -12.54 3.67 14.25
C SER A 120 -11.57 4.84 14.21
N PHE A 121 -11.05 5.12 13.02
CA PHE A 121 -10.16 6.24 12.76
C PHE A 121 -10.32 6.73 11.31
N LYS A 122 -9.84 7.93 11.04
CA LYS A 122 -9.76 8.49 9.69
C LYS A 122 -8.29 8.41 9.23
N PRO A 123 -7.95 7.59 8.23
CA PRO A 123 -6.60 7.55 7.70
C PRO A 123 -6.30 8.80 6.88
N ASP A 124 -5.09 9.32 7.01
CA ASP A 124 -4.57 10.42 6.17
C ASP A 124 -3.86 9.88 4.93
N PHE A 125 -3.43 8.62 4.98
CA PHE A 125 -2.77 7.91 3.90
C PHE A 125 -2.97 6.40 4.05
N VAL A 126 -2.94 5.65 2.94
CA VAL A 126 -2.97 4.19 2.97
C VAL A 126 -1.83 3.55 2.16
N LEU A 127 -1.15 2.59 2.77
CA LEU A 127 -0.17 1.71 2.13
C LEU A 127 -0.83 0.33 1.96
N ILE A 128 -1.03 -0.11 0.72
CA ILE A 128 -1.67 -1.40 0.42
C ILE A 128 -0.61 -2.40 -0.01
N ARG A 129 -0.45 -3.47 0.78
CA ARG A 129 0.52 -4.56 0.56
C ARG A 129 -0.15 -5.91 0.34
N GLN A 130 -1.40 -6.05 0.73
CA GLN A 130 -2.23 -7.23 0.51
C GLN A 130 -2.94 -7.17 -0.86
N ASN A 131 -3.18 -8.33 -1.48
CA ASN A 131 -4.01 -8.44 -2.68
C ASN A 131 -5.49 -8.20 -2.35
N LEU A 132 -6.24 -7.60 -3.28
CA LEU A 132 -7.68 -7.37 -3.10
C LEU A 132 -8.52 -8.64 -3.20
N ARG A 133 -8.00 -9.69 -3.84
CA ARG A 133 -8.68 -10.96 -4.03
C ARG A 133 -7.81 -12.06 -3.48
N ASP A 134 -8.37 -12.85 -2.56
CA ASP A 134 -7.69 -14.00 -1.98
C ASP A 134 -8.72 -15.06 -1.55
N ALA A 135 -8.47 -16.33 -1.87
CA ALA A 135 -9.24 -17.49 -1.42
C ALA A 135 -10.79 -17.38 -1.45
N GLY A 136 -11.36 -16.64 -2.41
CA GLY A 136 -12.82 -16.43 -2.56
C GLY A 136 -13.34 -15.11 -1.99
N GLU A 137 -12.50 -14.34 -1.30
CA GLU A 137 -12.80 -13.01 -0.80
C GLU A 137 -12.49 -11.94 -1.86
N ASP A 138 -13.31 -10.89 -1.94
CA ASP A 138 -13.09 -9.73 -2.79
C ASP A 138 -13.28 -8.43 -2.00
N TYR A 139 -12.17 -7.73 -1.76
CA TYR A 139 -12.10 -6.49 -0.98
C TYR A 139 -12.16 -5.23 -1.85
N LYS A 140 -12.56 -5.36 -3.13
CA LYS A 140 -12.71 -4.22 -4.05
C LYS A 140 -13.63 -3.13 -3.49
N ASN A 141 -14.67 -3.49 -2.76
CA ASN A 141 -15.57 -2.56 -2.08
C ASN A 141 -14.83 -1.65 -1.08
N LEU A 142 -13.84 -2.17 -0.35
CA LEU A 142 -13.01 -1.37 0.55
C LEU A 142 -12.12 -0.39 -0.24
N LEU A 143 -11.53 -0.84 -1.35
CA LEU A 143 -10.77 0.06 -2.24
C LEU A 143 -11.64 1.20 -2.76
N LEU A 144 -12.88 0.90 -3.18
CA LEU A 144 -13.82 1.90 -3.66
C LEU A 144 -14.16 2.92 -2.57
N GLY A 145 -14.34 2.49 -1.32
CA GLY A 145 -14.61 3.41 -0.22
C GLY A 145 -13.42 4.31 0.16
N LEU A 146 -12.19 3.80 0.02
CA LEU A 146 -10.98 4.63 0.16
C LEU A 146 -10.89 5.67 -0.96
N MET A 147 -11.22 5.28 -2.20
CA MET A 147 -11.24 6.18 -3.36
C MET A 147 -12.34 7.24 -3.23
N TYR A 148 -13.53 6.83 -2.80
CA TYR A 148 -14.70 7.70 -2.64
C TYR A 148 -14.44 8.80 -1.60
N GLY A 149 -13.81 8.45 -0.47
CA GLY A 149 -13.42 9.44 0.54
C GLY A 149 -12.09 10.14 0.26
N GLY A 150 -11.50 9.95 -0.93
CA GLY A 150 -10.30 10.68 -1.36
C GLY A 150 -9.04 10.37 -0.56
N VAL A 151 -8.89 9.16 -0.01
CA VAL A 151 -7.71 8.76 0.77
C VAL A 151 -6.52 8.53 -0.17
N PRO A 152 -5.41 9.29 -0.03
CA PRO A 152 -4.21 9.07 -0.85
C PRO A 152 -3.54 7.74 -0.53
N SER A 153 -2.87 7.12 -1.52
CA SER A 153 -2.27 5.79 -1.35
C SER A 153 -0.98 5.53 -2.14
N VAL A 154 -0.23 4.52 -1.70
CA VAL A 154 0.86 3.88 -2.47
C VAL A 154 0.61 2.37 -2.56
N ASN A 155 0.60 1.76 -3.75
CA ASN A 155 0.42 2.42 -5.05
C ASN A 155 -0.89 3.22 -5.08
N ASN A 156 -1.08 4.12 -6.06
CA ASN A 156 -2.34 4.87 -6.13
C ASN A 156 -3.55 3.92 -6.32
N LEU A 157 -4.71 4.30 -5.78
CA LEU A 157 -5.89 3.42 -5.75
C LEU A 157 -6.36 3.02 -7.16
N THR A 158 -6.21 3.89 -8.14
CA THR A 158 -6.54 3.61 -9.55
C THR A 158 -5.63 2.53 -10.14
N ALA A 159 -4.34 2.55 -9.86
CA ALA A 159 -3.41 1.51 -10.29
C ALA A 159 -3.77 0.18 -9.64
N ILE A 160 -4.05 0.17 -8.33
CA ILE A 160 -4.46 -1.04 -7.62
C ILE A 160 -5.75 -1.60 -8.21
N TYR A 161 -6.73 -0.74 -8.53
CA TYR A 161 -7.98 -1.13 -9.19
C TYR A 161 -7.72 -1.80 -10.55
N ASN A 162 -6.87 -1.21 -11.38
CA ASN A 162 -6.56 -1.75 -12.72
C ASN A 162 -5.66 -2.99 -12.69
N PHE A 163 -4.97 -3.24 -11.58
CA PHE A 163 -4.09 -4.40 -11.40
C PHE A 163 -4.83 -5.68 -10.97
N GLN A 164 -6.16 -5.64 -10.82
CA GLN A 164 -6.95 -6.81 -10.43
C GLN A 164 -6.92 -7.93 -11.48
N ASP A 165 -6.80 -7.58 -12.77
CA ASP A 165 -6.85 -8.54 -13.87
C ASP A 165 -5.47 -8.68 -14.53
N LYS A 166 -4.82 -9.83 -14.34
CA LYS A 166 -3.49 -10.11 -14.92
C LYS A 166 -3.45 -9.93 -16.45
N PRO A 167 -4.43 -10.41 -17.24
CA PRO A 167 -4.43 -10.19 -18.68
C PRO A 167 -4.51 -8.70 -19.06
N TRP A 168 -5.24 -7.90 -18.29
CA TRP A 168 -5.33 -6.46 -18.50
C TRP A 168 -3.98 -5.77 -18.30
N VAL A 169 -3.27 -6.11 -17.23
CA VAL A 169 -1.91 -5.61 -16.98
C VAL A 169 -0.95 -6.09 -18.08
N PHE A 170 -1.06 -7.34 -18.52
CA PHE A 170 -0.22 -7.90 -19.57
C PHE A 170 -0.43 -7.18 -20.92
N ALA A 171 -1.64 -6.74 -21.23
CA ALA A 171 -1.91 -5.93 -22.43
C ALA A 171 -1.11 -4.60 -22.45
N HIS A 172 -0.91 -3.97 -21.28
CA HIS A 172 -0.03 -2.80 -21.19
C HIS A 172 1.45 -3.15 -21.46
N LEU A 173 1.91 -4.33 -21.02
CA LEU A 173 3.26 -4.81 -21.33
C LEU A 173 3.44 -5.09 -22.82
N LEU A 174 2.43 -5.67 -23.48
CA LEU A 174 2.41 -5.83 -24.94
C LEU A 174 2.47 -4.46 -25.65
N GLY A 175 1.75 -3.46 -25.14
CA GLY A 175 1.84 -2.08 -25.64
C GLY A 175 3.25 -1.50 -25.53
N LEU A 176 3.95 -1.75 -24.41
CA LEU A 176 5.35 -1.35 -24.26
C LEU A 176 6.28 -2.09 -25.22
N GLN A 177 6.10 -3.40 -25.39
CA GLN A 177 6.89 -4.19 -26.35
C GLN A 177 6.74 -3.68 -27.79
N ARG A 178 5.51 -3.36 -28.23
CA ARG A 178 5.27 -2.81 -29.58
C ARG A 178 5.99 -1.48 -29.81
N ARG A 179 6.11 -0.66 -28.76
CA ARG A 179 6.78 0.64 -28.85
C ARG A 179 8.30 0.54 -28.80
N LEU A 180 8.84 -0.38 -28.00
CA LEU A 180 10.28 -0.50 -27.74
C LEU A 180 10.97 -1.55 -28.64
N GLY A 181 10.22 -2.46 -29.24
CA GLY A 181 10.73 -3.61 -29.98
C GLY A 181 11.04 -4.80 -29.06
N LYS A 182 11.00 -6.02 -29.61
CA LYS A 182 11.25 -7.27 -28.87
C LYS A 182 12.67 -7.33 -28.29
N ASP A 183 13.65 -6.75 -28.97
CA ASP A 183 15.05 -6.76 -28.53
C ASP A 183 15.27 -5.92 -27.25
N ASN A 184 14.58 -4.79 -27.13
CA ASN A 184 14.69 -3.90 -25.96
C ASN A 184 13.73 -4.27 -24.83
N PHE A 185 12.60 -4.91 -25.15
CA PHE A 185 11.61 -5.34 -24.19
C PHE A 185 11.14 -6.78 -24.50
N PRO A 186 11.94 -7.80 -24.13
CA PRO A 186 11.66 -9.20 -24.43
C PRO A 186 10.56 -9.74 -23.51
N LEU A 187 9.30 -9.51 -23.87
CA LEU A 187 8.13 -10.09 -23.23
C LEU A 187 7.88 -11.50 -23.77
N ILE A 188 7.57 -12.44 -22.86
CA ILE A 188 7.17 -13.80 -23.20
C ILE A 188 5.94 -13.81 -24.11
N GLU A 189 5.92 -14.72 -25.09
CA GLU A 189 4.76 -14.90 -25.95
C GLU A 189 3.64 -15.59 -25.16
N GLN A 190 2.44 -14.98 -25.18
CA GLN A 190 1.26 -15.50 -24.51
C GLN A 190 0.02 -15.26 -25.38
N SER A 191 -0.86 -16.25 -25.39
CA SER A 191 -2.19 -16.16 -26.01
C SER A 191 -3.24 -15.93 -24.94
N TYR A 192 -4.10 -14.93 -25.12
CA TYR A 192 -5.26 -14.70 -24.26
C TYR A 192 -6.50 -15.33 -24.86
N TYR A 193 -7.16 -16.19 -24.07
CA TYR A 193 -8.44 -16.80 -24.43
C TYR A 193 -9.52 -16.24 -23.51
N PRO A 194 -10.54 -15.54 -24.04
CA PRO A 194 -11.63 -14.98 -23.22
C PRO A 194 -12.43 -16.04 -22.45
N ASN A 195 -12.46 -17.26 -22.98
CA ASN A 195 -13.12 -18.41 -22.38
C ASN A 195 -12.54 -19.72 -22.96
N HIS A 196 -12.93 -20.85 -22.38
CA HIS A 196 -12.41 -22.17 -22.75
C HIS A 196 -12.75 -22.62 -24.18
N ARG A 197 -13.77 -22.05 -24.84
CA ARG A 197 -14.17 -22.47 -26.20
C ARG A 197 -13.13 -22.07 -27.24
N GLU A 198 -12.40 -20.99 -26.98
CA GLU A 198 -11.33 -20.50 -27.85
C GLU A 198 -10.02 -21.29 -27.65
N MET A 199 -9.94 -22.14 -26.62
CA MET A 199 -8.79 -23.01 -26.36
C MET A 199 -8.84 -24.26 -27.23
N VAL A 200 -8.98 -24.07 -28.54
CA VAL A 200 -8.75 -25.14 -29.51
C VAL A 200 -7.25 -25.38 -29.62
N SER A 201 -6.85 -26.65 -29.73
CA SER A 201 -5.45 -27.02 -29.97
C SER A 201 -4.90 -26.22 -31.15
N GLU A 202 -3.70 -25.67 -31.03
CA GLU A 202 -2.98 -25.03 -32.14
C GLU A 202 -3.08 -25.92 -33.38
N VAL A 203 -3.82 -25.48 -34.39
CA VAL A 203 -3.74 -26.06 -35.72
C VAL A 203 -2.48 -25.49 -36.33
N ASN A 204 -1.35 -26.14 -36.04
CA ASN A 204 -0.16 -26.09 -36.87
C ASN A 204 -0.21 -27.24 -37.87
#